data_AF-J3DW27-F1
#
_entry.id   AF-J3DW27-F1
#
_cell.length_a   1.000
_cell.length_b   1.000
_cell.length_c   1.000
_cell.angle_alpha   90.00
_cell.angle_beta   90.00
_cell.angle_gamma   90.00
#
_symmetry.space_group_name_H-M   'P 1'
#
loop_
_entity.id
_entity.type
_entity.pdbx_description
1 polymer ?
#
loop_
_entity_poly.entity_id
_entity_poly.type
_entity_poly.pdbx_seq_one_letter_code
_entity_poly.pdbx_strand_id
1 'polypeptide(L)' 'MSAKSDQDNHSNQLNHNNDAYWQSRGEDERPDDWEDREEDN' A
#
# COMPACT_ATOMS: atom_id res chain seq x y z
N MET A 1 10.72 1.42 -24.63
CA MET A 1 9.52 1.14 -23.80
C MET A 1 10.00 1.07 -22.37
N SER A 2 9.81 2.15 -21.63
CA SER A 2 10.45 2.39 -20.33
C SER A 2 9.78 1.56 -19.23
N ALA A 3 10.28 0.35 -18.99
CA ALA A 3 9.86 -0.55 -17.89
C ALA A 3 9.96 0.09 -16.49
N LYS A 4 10.59 1.28 -16.38
CA LYS A 4 10.62 2.09 -15.17
C LYS A 4 9.27 2.69 -14.83
N SER A 5 8.42 3.07 -15.79
CA SER A 5 7.12 3.70 -15.48
C SER A 5 6.15 2.76 -14.76
N ASP A 6 6.24 1.45 -15.04
CA ASP A 6 5.43 0.43 -14.35
C ASP A 6 6.00 0.06 -12.97
N GLN A 7 7.31 0.25 -12.75
CA GLN A 7 7.98 -0.05 -11.48
C GLN A 7 8.10 1.18 -10.55
N ASP A 8 8.06 2.40 -11.11
CA ASP A 8 8.06 3.68 -10.41
C ASP A 8 6.64 4.11 -10.01
N ASN A 9 5.66 3.19 -10.00
CA ASN A 9 4.39 3.42 -9.31
C ASN A 9 4.54 3.13 -7.81
N HIS A 10 5.58 3.71 -7.21
CA HIS A 10 5.88 3.70 -5.77
C HIS A 10 4.73 4.29 -4.93
N SER A 11 3.79 4.99 -5.58
CA SER A 11 2.54 5.48 -5.01
C SER A 11 1.75 4.41 -4.28
N ASN A 12 1.79 3.15 -4.76
CA ASN A 12 1.02 2.06 -4.18
C ASN A 12 1.63 1.51 -2.87
N GLN A 13 2.94 1.69 -2.65
CA GLN A 13 3.59 1.26 -1.41
C GLN A 13 3.45 2.28 -0.28
N LEU A 14 3.03 3.51 -0.58
CA LEU A 14 2.76 4.57 0.39
C LEU A 14 1.26 4.89 0.50
N ASN A 15 0.40 4.00 -0.04
CA ASN A 15 -1.04 4.17 -0.02
C ASN A 15 -1.70 3.05 0.77
N HIS A 16 -2.25 3.37 1.94
CA HIS A 16 -2.98 2.44 2.82
C HIS A 16 -4.17 1.76 2.13
N ASN A 17 -4.69 2.31 1.03
CA ASN A 17 -5.72 1.69 0.20
C ASN A 17 -5.17 0.53 -0.68
N ASN A 18 -3.86 0.30 -0.71
CA ASN A 18 -3.24 -0.75 -1.52
C ASN A 18 -2.57 -1.81 -0.64
N ASP A 19 -2.74 -3.08 -1.00
CA ASP A 19 -2.14 -4.21 -0.27
C ASP A 19 -0.61 -4.12 -0.20
N ALA A 20 0.03 -3.52 -1.22
CA ALA A 20 1.48 -3.33 -1.24
C ALA A 20 2.00 -2.47 -0.08
N TYR A 21 1.18 -1.54 0.43
CA TYR A 21 1.49 -0.78 1.63
C TYR A 21 1.54 -1.69 2.87
N TRP A 22 0.54 -2.54 3.05
CA TRP A 22 0.42 -3.45 4.20
C TRP A 22 1.48 -4.57 4.15
N GLN A 23 1.77 -5.10 2.96
CA GLN A 23 2.85 -6.05 2.73
C GLN A 23 4.23 -5.50 3.07
N SER A 24 4.47 -4.20 2.81
CA SER A 24 5.73 -3.56 3.22
C SER A 24 5.89 -3.45 4.75
N ARG A 25 4.77 -3.48 5.49
CA ARG A 25 4.71 -3.43 6.96
C ARG A 25 4.78 -4.81 7.62
N GLY A 26 4.71 -5.89 6.83
CA GLY A 26 4.73 -7.28 7.30
C GLY A 26 3.35 -7.91 7.46
N GLU A 27 2.30 -7.27 6.93
CA GLU A 27 0.95 -7.84 6.87
C GLU A 27 0.77 -8.57 5.54
N ASP A 28 0.05 -9.70 5.52
CA ASP A 28 -0.12 -10.49 4.30
C ASP A 28 -0.95 -9.75 3.23
N GLU A 29 -1.96 -9.00 3.67
CA GLU A 29 -2.88 -8.21 2.86
C GLU A 29 -3.45 -7.04 3.66
N ARG A 30 -4.21 -6.15 3.01
CA ARG A 30 -4.86 -5.04 3.70
C ARG A 30 -5.95 -5.55 4.65
N PRO A 31 -5.93 -5.18 5.94
CA PRO A 31 -7.01 -5.48 6.87
C PRO A 31 -8.32 -4.81 6.45
N ASP A 32 -9.48 -5.44 6.68
CA ASP A 32 -10.79 -4.84 6.37
C ASP A 32 -11.08 -3.58 7.20
N ASP A 33 -10.48 -3.46 8.39
CA ASP A 33 -10.58 -2.34 9.33
C ASP A 33 -9.48 -1.28 9.13
N TRP A 34 -8.82 -1.26 7.96
CA TRP A 34 -7.70 -0.34 7.71
C TRP A 34 -8.11 1.14 7.76
N GLU A 35 -9.35 1.47 7.36
CA GLU A 35 -9.88 2.85 7.41
C GLU A 35 -10.00 3.34 8.86
N ASP A 36 -10.53 2.48 9.74
CA ASP A 36 -10.67 2.79 11.17
C ASP A 36 -9.30 2.94 11.85
N ARG A 37 -8.28 2.20 11.41
CA ARG A 37 -6.90 2.30 11.92
C ARG A 37 -6.17 3.56 11.46
N GLU A 38 -6.48 4.04 10.26
CA GLU A 38 -5.95 5.30 9.71
C GLU A 38 -6.59 6.52 10.39
N GLU A 39 -7.90 6.45 10.69
CA GLU A 39 -8.62 7.55 11.35
C GLU A 39 -8.16 7.81 12.79
N ASP A 40 -7.55 6.83 13.46
CA ASP A 40 -7.05 6.93 14.84
C ASP A 40 -5.58 7.42 14.94
N ASN A 41 -4.87 7.63 13.82
CA ASN A 41 -3.46 8.07 13.78
C ASN A 41 -3.27 9.60 13.67
#